data_AF-A0A7J9Y906-F1
#
_entry.id   AF-A0A7J9Y906-F1
#
_cell.length_a   1.000
_cell.length_b   1.000
_cell.length_c   1.000
_cell.angle_alpha   90.00
_cell.angle_beta   90.00
_cell.angle_gamma   90.00
#
_symmetry.space_group_name_H-M   'P 1'
#
loop_
_entity.id
_entity.type
_entity.pdbx_description
1 polymer ?
#
loop_
_entity_poly.entity_id
_entity_poly.type
_entity_poly.pdbx_seq_one_letter_code
_entity_poly.pdbx_strand_id
1 'polypeptide(L)'
;MTTALRTWLSVRTVILFAVLAMAASGLAVAVNPVPAHATWGAMHWPTSGTITSLYNWRCSGYSDNHPAVDVANQSLTTIHAAYGGTIIFSDWSGGYGRLIIIRHPNGYYTRYAHLARMRYAVGRSVVRGEQIG
;
A
#
# COMPACT_ATOMS: atom_id res chain seq x y z
N MET A 1 30.55 -45.97 -67.74
CA MET A 1 29.63 -46.77 -66.91
C MET A 1 29.52 -46.09 -65.54
N THR A 2 28.29 -45.91 -65.05
CA THR A 2 27.84 -45.49 -63.69
C THR A 2 28.22 -44.07 -63.19
N THR A 3 27.34 -43.05 -63.25
CA THR A 3 26.24 -42.68 -62.30
C THR A 3 26.80 -42.46 -60.87
N ALA A 4 26.68 -41.32 -60.17
CA ALA A 4 25.46 -40.56 -59.87
C ALA A 4 25.75 -39.15 -59.30
N LEU A 5 24.83 -38.22 -59.58
CA LEU A 5 24.62 -36.96 -58.87
C LEU A 5 24.14 -37.20 -57.42
N ARG A 6 24.46 -36.27 -56.51
CA ARG A 6 23.74 -35.89 -55.27
C ARG A 6 24.41 -34.62 -54.69
N THR A 7 23.87 -33.41 -54.90
CA THR A 7 23.01 -32.63 -53.96
C THR A 7 23.58 -32.58 -52.52
N TRP A 8 23.78 -31.44 -51.84
CA TRP A 8 22.83 -30.39 -51.49
C TRP A 8 23.49 -29.10 -50.94
N LEU A 9 22.68 -28.04 -51.00
CA LEU A 9 22.74 -26.70 -50.43
C LEU A 9 23.50 -26.46 -49.10
N SER A 10 24.33 -25.42 -49.13
CA SER A 10 24.44 -24.27 -48.20
C SER A 10 23.95 -24.41 -46.75
N VAL A 11 24.85 -24.18 -45.78
CA VAL A 11 24.56 -23.33 -44.61
C VAL A 11 25.80 -22.49 -44.27
N ARG A 12 25.75 -21.21 -44.66
CA ARG A 12 26.61 -20.15 -44.16
C ARG A 12 26.16 -19.81 -42.73
N THR A 13 26.86 -20.29 -41.72
CA THR A 13 26.63 -19.80 -40.34
C THR A 13 27.44 -18.52 -40.16
N VAL A 14 26.84 -17.39 -40.54
CA VAL A 14 27.28 -16.05 -40.09
C VAL A 14 26.66 -15.82 -38.73
N ILE A 15 27.48 -15.87 -37.67
CA ILE A 15 27.06 -15.47 -36.33
C ILE A 15 26.95 -13.94 -36.32
N LEU A 16 25.74 -13.43 -36.52
CA LEU A 16 25.43 -12.03 -36.22
C LEU A 16 25.42 -11.85 -34.70
N PHE A 17 26.41 -11.10 -34.18
CA PHE A 17 26.33 -10.50 -32.86
C PHE A 17 25.18 -9.48 -32.86
N ALA A 18 24.01 -9.89 -32.39
CA ALA A 18 22.96 -8.97 -32.01
C ALA A 18 23.40 -8.28 -30.71
N VAL A 19 23.86 -7.02 -30.81
CA VAL A 19 23.97 -6.14 -29.65
C VAL A 19 22.55 -5.87 -29.18
N LEU A 20 22.12 -6.61 -28.16
CA LEU A 20 20.87 -6.37 -27.45
C LEU A 20 21.01 -5.01 -26.74
N ALA A 21 20.40 -3.98 -27.30
CA ALA A 21 20.24 -2.70 -26.62
C ALA A 21 19.44 -2.97 -25.34
N MET A 22 20.14 -2.97 -24.19
CA MET A 22 19.50 -2.91 -22.89
C MET A 22 18.82 -1.56 -22.81
N ALA A 23 17.53 -1.52 -23.14
CA ALA A 23 16.68 -0.41 -22.74
C ALA A 23 16.72 -0.39 -21.21
N ALA A 24 17.38 0.63 -20.65
CA ALA A 24 17.25 0.95 -19.25
C ALA A 24 15.78 1.31 -19.02
N SER A 25 14.99 0.32 -18.61
CA SER A 25 13.67 0.55 -18.06
C SER A 25 13.87 1.32 -16.76
N GLY A 26 13.91 2.65 -16.90
CA GLY A 26 13.78 3.57 -15.78
C GLY A 26 12.43 3.29 -15.15
N LEU A 27 12.40 2.41 -14.14
CA LEU A 27 11.37 2.40 -13.14
C LEU A 27 11.49 3.76 -12.43
N ALA A 28 10.82 4.76 -12.99
CA ALA A 28 10.44 5.92 -12.23
C ALA A 28 9.60 5.39 -11.07
N VAL A 29 10.23 5.24 -9.90
CA VAL A 29 9.49 5.14 -8.66
C VAL A 29 8.65 6.39 -8.64
N ALA A 30 7.35 6.26 -8.90
CA ALA A 30 6.40 7.33 -8.70
C ALA A 30 6.45 7.65 -7.21
N VAL A 31 7.35 8.56 -6.84
CA VAL A 31 7.30 9.26 -5.57
C VAL A 31 6.03 10.08 -5.68
N ASN A 32 4.93 9.48 -5.23
CA ASN A 32 3.69 10.19 -5.03
C ASN A 32 4.06 11.43 -4.21
N PRO A 33 3.80 12.65 -4.72
CA PRO A 33 4.15 13.85 -4.01
C PRO A 33 3.50 13.75 -2.64
N VAL A 34 4.32 13.87 -1.59
CA VAL A 34 3.83 13.94 -0.22
C VAL A 34 2.80 15.07 -0.21
N PRO A 35 1.51 14.79 0.06
CA PRO A 35 0.49 15.82 -0.07
C PRO A 35 0.84 17.02 0.81
N ALA A 36 0.48 18.21 0.33
CA ALA A 36 0.61 19.45 1.10
C ALA A 36 0.16 19.22 2.55
N HIS A 37 0.87 19.84 3.49
CA HIS A 37 0.62 19.88 4.93
C HIS A 37 -0.82 19.51 5.35
N ALA A 38 -0.98 18.50 6.23
CA ALA A 38 -2.26 18.24 6.89
C ALA A 38 -2.63 19.48 7.71
N THR A 39 -3.51 20.31 7.17
CA THR A 39 -4.10 21.44 7.89
C THR A 39 -5.18 20.91 8.83
N TRP A 40 -5.36 21.57 9.97
CA TRP A 40 -6.45 21.23 10.89
C TRP A 40 -7.79 21.19 10.13
N GLY A 41 -8.54 20.10 10.28
CA GLY A 41 -9.80 19.88 9.54
C GLY A 41 -9.67 19.30 8.13
N ALA A 42 -8.45 19.03 7.62
CA ALA A 42 -8.28 18.45 6.28
C ALA A 42 -8.35 16.91 6.23
N MET A 43 -8.27 16.24 7.38
CA MET A 43 -8.42 14.79 7.47
C MET A 43 -9.87 14.40 7.16
N HIS A 44 -10.08 13.34 6.38
CA HIS A 44 -11.42 12.76 6.20
C HIS A 44 -11.60 11.54 7.08
N TRP A 45 -12.88 11.20 7.29
CA TRP A 45 -13.26 9.96 7.94
C TRP A 45 -12.74 8.75 7.15
N PRO A 46 -12.02 7.82 7.80
CA PRO A 46 -11.46 6.64 7.12
C PRO A 46 -12.53 5.61 6.72
N THR A 47 -13.70 5.67 7.34
CA THR A 47 -14.87 4.87 7.04
C THR A 47 -16.14 5.55 7.57
N SER A 48 -17.31 5.14 7.11
CA SER A 48 -18.61 5.54 7.65
C SER A 48 -19.19 4.41 8.49
N GLY A 49 -19.89 4.71 9.58
CA GLY A 49 -20.49 3.67 10.43
C GLY A 49 -21.02 4.23 11.74
N THR A 50 -21.45 3.34 12.63
CA THR A 50 -21.94 3.73 13.95
C THR A 50 -20.76 3.89 14.90
N ILE A 51 -20.62 5.06 15.51
CA ILE A 51 -19.64 5.25 16.59
C ILE A 51 -20.12 4.47 17.80
N THR A 52 -19.36 3.45 18.20
CA THR A 52 -19.67 2.60 19.37
C THR A 52 -18.84 2.96 20.58
N SER A 53 -17.70 3.63 20.38
CA SER A 53 -16.86 4.14 21.46
C SER A 53 -16.20 5.44 21.05
N LEU A 54 -16.19 6.42 21.95
CA LEU A 54 -15.51 7.69 21.76
C LEU A 54 -14.14 7.67 22.45
N TYR A 55 -13.32 8.65 22.10
CA TYR A 55 -12.08 8.91 22.82
C TYR A 55 -12.38 9.18 24.28
N ASN A 56 -11.61 8.54 25.17
CA ASN A 56 -11.76 8.62 26.61
C ASN A 56 -13.14 8.16 27.14
N TRP A 57 -13.89 7.39 26.35
CA TRP A 57 -15.19 6.86 26.74
C TRP A 57 -15.06 5.65 27.66
N ARG A 58 -16.01 5.51 28.60
CA ARG A 58 -16.13 4.35 29.48
C ARG A 58 -16.93 3.24 28.80
N CYS A 59 -16.25 2.21 28.31
CA CYS A 59 -16.90 0.96 27.92
C CYS A 59 -17.01 0.07 29.18
N SER A 60 -18.23 -0.32 29.56
CA SER A 60 -18.50 -1.20 30.71
C SER A 60 -17.64 -2.47 30.69
N GLY A 61 -16.52 -2.46 31.42
CA GLY A 61 -15.60 -3.59 31.59
C GLY A 61 -14.19 -3.45 30.96
N TYR A 62 -13.90 -2.41 30.18
CA TYR A 62 -12.55 -2.14 29.67
C TYR A 62 -12.04 -0.77 30.15
N SER A 63 -10.70 -0.65 30.28
CA SER A 63 -9.97 0.42 30.95
C SER A 63 -10.54 1.82 30.72
N ASP A 64 -10.63 2.61 31.80
CA ASP A 64 -10.69 4.07 31.72
C ASP A 64 -9.54 4.54 30.80
N ASN A 65 -9.85 5.35 29.78
CA ASN A 65 -8.95 5.93 28.76
C ASN A 65 -8.82 5.16 27.43
N HIS A 66 -9.93 4.92 26.73
CA HIS A 66 -9.86 4.49 25.32
C HIS A 66 -9.16 5.56 24.45
N PRO A 67 -7.96 5.33 23.88
CA PRO A 67 -7.18 6.37 23.21
C PRO A 67 -7.57 6.53 21.72
N ALA A 68 -8.76 6.09 21.33
CA ALA A 68 -9.24 6.08 19.95
C ALA A 68 -10.76 6.27 19.87
N VAL A 69 -11.28 6.24 18.64
CA VAL A 69 -12.73 6.19 18.36
C VAL A 69 -13.00 4.89 17.62
N ASP A 70 -13.99 4.13 18.08
CA ASP A 70 -14.42 2.90 17.42
C ASP A 70 -15.63 3.17 16.56
N VAL A 71 -15.52 2.81 15.28
CA VAL A 71 -16.59 2.91 14.29
C VAL A 71 -16.98 1.50 13.87
N ALA A 72 -18.14 1.04 14.34
CA ALA A 72 -18.68 -0.26 14.00
C ALA A 72 -19.13 -0.29 12.53
N ASN A 73 -18.79 -1.40 11.86
CA ASN A 73 -19.05 -1.61 10.45
C ASN A 73 -19.24 -3.09 10.12
N GLN A 74 -19.64 -3.38 8.89
CA GLN A 74 -19.59 -4.74 8.36
C GLN A 74 -18.14 -5.23 8.25
N SER A 75 -17.97 -6.54 8.31
CA SER A 75 -16.66 -7.14 8.04
C SER A 75 -16.22 -6.83 6.60
N LEU A 76 -14.91 -6.71 6.39
CA LEU A 76 -14.28 -6.37 5.10
C LEU A 76 -14.63 -4.98 4.55
N THR A 77 -15.24 -4.10 5.36
CA THR A 77 -15.44 -2.71 4.94
C THR A 77 -14.11 -2.05 4.59
N THR A 78 -14.10 -1.42 3.42
CA THR A 78 -13.02 -0.61 2.89
C THR A 78 -12.61 0.49 3.88
N ILE A 79 -11.31 0.56 4.18
CA ILE A 79 -10.73 1.60 5.04
C ILE A 79 -9.81 2.49 4.22
N HIS A 80 -9.99 3.80 4.37
CA HIS A 80 -9.24 4.83 3.65
C HIS A 80 -8.24 5.57 4.54
N ALA A 81 -7.11 5.97 3.98
CA ALA A 81 -6.10 6.77 4.67
C ALA A 81 -6.59 8.20 4.85
N ALA A 82 -7.03 8.56 6.07
CA ALA A 82 -7.59 9.87 6.47
C ALA A 82 -6.83 11.10 5.92
N TYR A 83 -5.52 10.98 5.73
CA TYR A 83 -4.70 11.95 4.99
C TYR A 83 -3.53 11.27 4.31
N GLY A 84 -2.83 11.98 3.42
CA GLY A 84 -1.64 11.44 2.79
C GLY A 84 -0.42 11.47 3.70
N GLY A 85 0.49 10.52 3.50
CA GLY A 85 1.65 10.32 4.35
C GLY A 85 2.37 9.02 4.01
N THR A 86 3.28 8.61 4.88
CA THR A 86 4.08 7.38 4.71
C THR A 86 3.69 6.35 5.75
N ILE A 87 3.44 5.12 5.31
CA ILE A 87 3.19 3.99 6.20
C ILE A 87 4.47 3.68 6.97
N ILE A 88 4.42 3.78 8.29
CA ILE A 88 5.55 3.49 9.19
C ILE A 88 5.37 2.19 9.96
N PHE A 89 4.16 1.62 9.96
CA PHE A 89 3.85 0.32 10.53
C PHE A 89 2.73 -0.33 9.73
N SER A 90 2.85 -1.62 9.44
CA SER A 90 1.83 -2.44 8.76
C SER A 90 2.06 -3.90 9.14
N ASP A 91 1.51 -4.30 10.28
CA ASP A 91 1.63 -5.67 10.80
C ASP A 91 0.57 -5.94 11.88
N TRP A 92 0.61 -7.13 12.48
CA TRP A 92 -0.13 -7.45 13.70
C TRP A 92 0.48 -6.79 14.94
N SER A 93 -0.35 -6.18 15.78
CA SER A 93 0.08 -5.50 17.00
C SER A 93 -0.86 -5.77 18.18
N GLY A 94 -0.68 -6.92 18.83
CA GLY A 94 -1.36 -7.27 20.09
C GLY A 94 -2.88 -7.05 20.02
N GLY A 95 -3.43 -6.32 20.99
CA GLY A 95 -4.86 -6.02 21.09
C GLY A 95 -5.43 -5.22 19.92
N TYR A 96 -4.61 -4.52 19.12
CA TYR A 96 -5.07 -3.80 17.92
C TYR A 96 -5.32 -4.73 16.72
N GLY A 97 -4.83 -5.98 16.76
CA GLY A 97 -4.85 -6.87 15.61
C GLY A 97 -4.02 -6.34 14.45
N ARG A 98 -4.51 -6.48 13.21
CA ARG A 98 -3.88 -5.89 12.03
C ARG A 98 -3.97 -4.37 12.11
N LEU A 99 -2.81 -3.73 12.12
CA LEU A 99 -2.66 -2.31 12.37
C LEU A 99 -1.83 -1.66 11.27
N ILE A 100 -2.34 -0.57 10.71
CA ILE A 100 -1.57 0.36 9.86
C ILE A 100 -1.37 1.66 10.63
N ILE A 101 -0.15 2.18 10.64
CA ILE A 101 0.17 3.52 11.15
C ILE A 101 0.76 4.36 10.02
N ILE A 102 0.19 5.54 9.81
CA ILE A 102 0.65 6.49 8.80
C ILE A 102 1.22 7.71 9.50
N ARG A 103 2.46 8.06 9.15
CA ARG A 103 3.08 9.34 9.50
C ARG A 103 2.72 10.37 8.45
N HIS A 104 2.08 11.45 8.87
CA HIS A 104 1.71 12.56 7.99
C HIS A 104 2.76 13.69 8.04
N PRO A 105 2.75 14.58 7.04
CA PRO A 105 3.38 15.90 7.17
C PRO A 105 2.88 16.60 8.44
N ASN A 106 3.75 17.39 9.09
CA ASN A 106 3.47 18.13 10.34
C ASN A 106 3.48 17.31 11.64
N GLY A 107 3.97 16.06 11.60
CA GLY A 107 4.22 15.28 12.82
C GLY A 107 2.99 14.56 13.38
N TYR A 108 1.86 14.60 12.68
CA TYR A 108 0.68 13.81 13.02
C TYR A 108 0.84 12.34 12.62
N TYR A 109 0.18 11.48 13.38
CA TYR A 109 0.08 10.05 13.07
C TYR A 109 -1.38 9.63 13.13
N THR A 110 -1.79 8.79 12.18
CA THR A 110 -3.07 8.09 12.24
C THR A 110 -2.83 6.60 12.38
N ARG A 111 -3.74 5.93 13.10
CA ARG A 111 -3.69 4.49 13.36
C ARG A 111 -5.01 3.87 12.94
N TYR A 112 -4.94 2.76 12.24
CA TYR A 112 -6.09 2.00 11.75
C TYR A 112 -5.98 0.58 12.27
N ALA A 113 -6.74 0.27 13.32
CA ALA A 113 -6.72 -1.02 14.01
C ALA A 113 -7.86 -1.93 13.53
N HIS A 114 -7.81 -3.19 13.95
CA HIS A 114 -8.82 -4.22 13.68
C HIS A 114 -9.11 -4.42 12.19
N LEU A 115 -8.11 -4.18 11.34
CA LEU A 115 -8.27 -4.30 9.90
C LEU A 115 -8.52 -5.75 9.48
N ALA A 116 -9.49 -5.96 8.60
CA ALA A 116 -9.71 -7.29 8.02
C ALA A 116 -8.59 -7.68 7.05
N ARG A 117 -7.91 -6.72 6.42
CA ARG A 117 -6.73 -6.93 5.55
C ARG A 117 -5.89 -5.65 5.50
N MET A 118 -4.63 -5.79 5.09
CA MET A 118 -3.71 -4.66 4.90
C MET A 118 -3.22 -4.68 3.45
N ARG A 119 -3.35 -3.56 2.74
CA ARG A 119 -2.97 -3.49 1.31
C ARG A 119 -1.50 -3.21 1.06
N TYR A 120 -0.85 -2.50 1.98
CA TYR A 120 0.45 -1.92 1.73
C TYR A 120 1.42 -2.19 2.89
N ALA A 121 2.69 -2.33 2.54
CA ALA A 121 3.78 -2.51 3.49
C ALA A 121 4.37 -1.16 3.96
N VAL A 122 5.23 -1.24 4.98
CA VAL A 122 6.01 -0.10 5.49
C VAL A 122 6.83 0.57 4.38
N GLY A 123 6.97 1.88 4.44
CA GLY A 123 7.71 2.70 3.47
C GLY A 123 6.88 3.21 2.29
N ARG A 124 5.67 2.66 2.07
CA ARG A 124 4.76 3.12 1.02
C ARG A 124 4.14 4.47 1.39
N SER A 125 4.21 5.43 0.46
CA SER A 125 3.43 6.66 0.53
C SER A 125 2.01 6.45 0.02
N VAL A 126 1.03 7.03 0.72
CA VAL A 126 -0.37 7.03 0.34
C VAL A 126 -0.91 8.46 0.24
N VAL A 127 -1.95 8.64 -0.56
CA VAL A 127 -2.67 9.92 -0.67
C VAL A 127 -3.93 9.92 0.19
N ARG A 128 -4.47 11.12 0.46
CA ARG A 128 -5.75 11.27 1.17
C ARG A 128 -6.85 10.53 0.41
N GLY A 129 -7.50 9.58 1.06
CA GLY A 129 -8.64 8.82 0.50
C GLY A 129 -8.22 7.53 -0.16
N GLU A 130 -6.92 7.23 -0.20
CA GLU A 130 -6.44 5.97 -0.74
C GLU A 130 -6.89 4.82 0.14
N GLN A 131 -7.41 3.75 -0.47
CA GLN A 131 -7.81 2.55 0.25
C GLN A 131 -6.56 1.81 0.76
N ILE A 132 -6.54 1.55 2.06
CA ILE A 132 -5.43 0.88 2.77
C ILE A 132 -5.85 -0.46 3.40
N GLY A 133 -7.15 -0.69 3.57
CA GLY A 133 -7.76 -1.91 4.13
C GLY A 133 -9.01 -2.32 3.37
#